data_AF-A0A972GB13-F1
#
_entry.id   AF-A0A972GB13-F1
#
_cell.length_a   1.000
_cell.length_b   1.000
_cell.length_c   1.000
_cell.angle_alpha   90.00
_cell.angle_beta   90.00
_cell.angle_gamma   90.00
#
_symmetry.space_group_name_H-M   'P 1'
#
loop_
_entity.id
_entity.type
_entity.pdbx_description
1 polymer ?
#
loop_
_entity_poly.entity_id
_entity_poly.type
_entity_poly.pdbx_seq_one_letter_code
_entity_poly.pdbx_strand_id
1 'polypeptide(L)'
;MNKIRHILASLLLVGLMVISSVSVTYAATDVGGMDLYTYCQVHHKWGAPQTAVLVAPFNAYAWRCRDWTGGLNSIHVNHVCAWQYGHGAWASTSNWEDPYSWRCYK
;
A
#
# COMPACT_ATOMS: atom_id res chain seq x y z
N MET A 1 29.88 -25.88 -66.50
CA MET A 1 29.40 -24.53 -66.91
C MET A 1 27.92 -24.39 -66.52
N ASN A 2 27.68 -23.56 -65.50
CA ASN A 2 26.52 -22.67 -65.27
C ASN A 2 25.07 -23.24 -65.31
N LYS A 3 24.40 -23.35 -64.15
CA LYS A 3 23.62 -22.31 -63.41
C LYS A 3 22.16 -22.22 -63.88
N ILE A 4 21.25 -22.94 -63.22
CA ILE A 4 19.83 -22.54 -63.13
C ILE A 4 19.39 -22.69 -61.67
N ARG A 5 19.29 -21.52 -61.04
CA ARG A 5 18.82 -21.27 -59.67
C ARG A 5 17.33 -20.96 -59.79
N HIS A 6 16.43 -21.72 -59.18
CA HIS A 6 15.11 -21.19 -58.81
C HIS A 6 14.67 -21.82 -57.49
N ILE A 7 15.14 -21.21 -56.39
CA ILE A 7 14.60 -21.40 -55.04
C ILE A 7 13.21 -20.78 -55.07
N LEU A 8 12.17 -21.59 -54.96
CA LEU A 8 10.80 -21.11 -54.78
C LEU A 8 10.71 -20.49 -53.38
N ALA A 9 10.73 -19.17 -53.33
CA ALA A 9 10.54 -18.39 -52.12
C ALA A 9 9.07 -18.47 -51.69
N SER A 10 8.78 -19.35 -50.75
CA SER A 10 7.50 -19.35 -50.03
C SER A 10 7.41 -18.06 -49.20
N LEU A 11 6.63 -17.08 -49.68
CA LEU A 11 6.27 -15.88 -48.92
C LEU A 11 5.43 -16.27 -47.71
N LEU A 12 6.07 -16.39 -46.55
CA LEU A 12 5.41 -16.42 -45.25
C LEU A 12 4.92 -15.01 -44.92
N LEU A 13 3.63 -14.74 -45.19
CA LEU A 13 2.90 -13.59 -44.65
C LEU A 13 2.76 -13.76 -43.12
N VAL A 14 3.76 -13.32 -42.36
CA VAL A 14 3.65 -13.20 -40.91
C VAL A 14 2.81 -11.95 -40.61
N GLY A 15 1.51 -12.15 -40.42
CA GLY A 15 0.61 -11.10 -39.95
C GLY A 15 1.04 -10.61 -38.57
N LEU A 16 1.46 -9.36 -38.48
CA LEU A 16 1.87 -8.71 -37.24
C LEU A 16 0.61 -8.44 -36.40
N MET A 17 0.24 -9.37 -35.52
CA MET A 17 -0.77 -9.10 -34.48
C MET A 17 -0.19 -8.11 -33.48
N VAL A 18 -0.57 -6.85 -33.60
CA VAL A 18 -0.28 -5.82 -32.60
C VAL A 18 -1.23 -6.04 -31.42
N ILE A 19 -0.79 -6.80 -30.41
CA ILE A 19 -1.52 -6.94 -29.16
C ILE A 19 -1.39 -5.62 -28.41
N SER A 20 -2.41 -4.76 -28.51
CA SER A 20 -2.47 -3.53 -27.71
C SER A 20 -2.78 -3.93 -26.27
N SER A 21 -1.83 -3.76 -25.35
CA SER A 21 -2.09 -3.95 -23.92
C SER A 21 -2.93 -2.78 -23.40
N VAL A 22 -4.17 -3.07 -22.97
CA VAL A 22 -4.97 -2.14 -22.19
C VAL A 22 -4.51 -2.20 -20.73
N SER A 23 -3.93 -1.11 -20.23
CA SER A 23 -3.64 -0.97 -18.80
C SER A 23 -4.91 -0.56 -18.07
N VAL A 24 -5.44 -1.44 -17.22
CA VAL A 24 -6.53 -1.07 -16.30
C VAL A 24 -5.91 -0.25 -15.17
N THR A 25 -6.26 1.04 -15.10
CA THR A 25 -5.96 1.87 -13.93
C THR A 25 -7.09 1.71 -12.93
N TYR A 26 -6.76 1.25 -11.72
CA TYR A 26 -7.68 1.28 -10.59
C TYR A 26 -7.41 2.56 -9.81
N ALA A 27 -8.43 3.39 -9.67
CA ALA A 27 -8.36 4.54 -8.80
C ALA A 27 -8.35 4.06 -7.34
N ALA A 28 -7.47 4.63 -6.53
CA ALA A 28 -7.46 4.38 -5.09
C ALA A 28 -8.80 4.82 -4.48
N THR A 29 -9.42 3.93 -3.73
CA THR A 29 -10.68 4.15 -3.02
C THR A 29 -10.40 4.37 -1.55
N ASP A 30 -11.02 5.38 -0.93
CA ASP A 30 -10.98 5.54 0.53
C ASP A 30 -11.84 4.43 1.17
N VAL A 31 -11.20 3.55 1.92
CA VAL A 31 -11.85 2.41 2.57
C VAL A 31 -12.18 2.65 4.04
N GLY A 32 -11.70 3.76 4.63
CA GLY A 32 -12.03 4.14 5.99
C GLY A 32 -10.91 4.81 6.78
N GLY A 33 -11.20 5.11 8.05
CA GLY A 33 -10.24 5.65 9.00
C GLY A 33 -9.45 4.54 9.70
N MET A 34 -8.52 4.91 10.57
CA MET A 34 -7.72 3.94 11.32
C MET A 34 -8.06 3.92 12.81
N ASP A 35 -8.16 2.72 13.37
CA ASP A 35 -8.32 2.48 14.80
C ASP A 35 -6.96 2.17 15.43
N LEU A 36 -6.24 3.25 15.76
CA LEU A 36 -4.91 3.16 16.38
C LEU A 36 -4.97 2.60 17.80
N TYR A 37 -6.09 2.79 18.51
CA TYR A 37 -6.24 2.33 19.89
C TYR A 37 -6.31 0.81 19.93
N THR A 38 -7.22 0.20 19.17
CA THR A 38 -7.33 -1.26 19.08
C THR A 38 -6.05 -1.87 18.50
N TYR A 39 -5.44 -1.21 17.51
CA TYR A 39 -4.15 -1.64 16.97
C TYR A 39 -3.06 -1.74 18.05
N CYS A 40 -2.89 -0.73 18.90
CA CYS A 40 -1.92 -0.76 20.00
C CYS A 40 -2.22 -1.84 21.05
N GLN A 41 -3.49 -2.18 21.27
CA GLN A 41 -3.87 -3.26 22.17
C GLN A 41 -3.58 -4.64 21.60
N VAL A 42 -3.77 -4.85 20.30
CA VAL A 42 -3.58 -6.16 19.64
C VAL A 42 -2.10 -6.40 19.29
N HIS A 43 -1.42 -5.38 18.78
CA HIS A 43 -0.03 -5.47 18.31
C HIS A 43 0.98 -4.96 19.34
N HIS A 44 0.68 -5.21 20.61
CA HIS A 44 1.55 -4.79 21.70
C HIS A 44 2.88 -5.55 21.71
N LYS A 45 3.92 -4.88 22.18
CA LYS A 45 5.20 -5.53 22.49
C LYS A 45 5.18 -6.05 23.93
N TRP A 46 5.94 -7.10 24.19
CA TRP A 46 6.20 -7.61 25.55
C TRP A 46 4.97 -8.16 26.30
N GLY A 47 3.93 -8.57 25.58
CA GLY A 47 2.77 -9.28 26.15
C GLY A 47 1.83 -8.42 27.00
N ALA A 48 1.96 -7.09 26.99
CA ALA A 48 1.12 -6.19 27.76
C ALA A 48 0.42 -5.16 26.84
N PRO A 49 -0.91 -4.95 26.95
CA PRO A 49 -1.64 -4.00 26.13
C PRO A 49 -1.03 -2.59 26.16
N GLN A 50 -0.97 -1.94 25.01
CA GLN A 50 -0.49 -0.57 24.87
C GLN A 50 -1.66 0.37 24.53
N THR A 51 -1.51 1.65 24.84
CA THR A 51 -2.51 2.68 24.54
C THR A 51 -2.02 3.61 23.44
N ALA A 52 -2.86 3.90 22.45
CA ALA A 52 -2.55 4.93 21.47
C ALA A 52 -2.56 6.32 22.13
N VAL A 53 -1.48 7.07 21.94
CA VAL A 53 -1.33 8.44 22.45
C VAL A 53 -0.79 9.35 21.37
N LEU A 54 -1.23 10.60 21.39
CA LEU A 54 -0.70 11.66 20.55
C LEU A 54 0.38 12.43 21.33
N VAL A 55 1.62 12.43 20.83
CA VAL A 55 2.75 13.08 21.54
C VAL A 55 3.03 14.52 21.10
N ALA A 56 2.38 14.98 20.02
CA ALA A 56 2.42 16.35 19.55
C ALA A 56 1.07 16.72 18.89
N PRO A 57 0.37 17.78 19.35
CA PRO A 57 -1.02 18.05 19.00
C PRO A 57 -1.29 18.52 17.55
N PHE A 58 -0.27 18.74 16.72
CA PHE A 58 -0.40 19.25 15.34
C PHE A 58 0.50 18.49 14.36
N ASN A 59 0.55 17.17 14.50
CA ASN A 59 1.43 16.35 13.69
C ASN A 59 0.81 14.96 13.45
N ALA A 60 0.43 14.68 12.20
CA ALA A 60 -0.04 13.38 11.73
C ALA A 60 0.86 12.21 12.17
N TYR A 61 2.17 12.42 12.24
CA TYR A 61 3.15 11.38 12.56
C TYR A 61 3.42 11.21 14.06
N ALA A 62 2.72 11.95 14.93
CA ALA A 62 2.96 11.94 16.37
C ALA A 62 2.16 10.88 17.15
N TRP A 63 1.43 10.00 16.47
CA TRP A 63 0.81 8.85 17.12
C TRP A 63 1.82 7.81 17.57
N ARG A 64 1.68 7.34 18.80
CA ARG A 64 2.53 6.31 19.42
C ARG A 64 1.69 5.31 20.19
N CYS A 65 2.15 4.07 20.25
CA CYS A 65 1.68 3.13 21.27
C CYS A 65 2.52 3.32 22.53
N ARG A 66 1.89 3.69 23.64
CA ARG A 66 2.51 3.82 24.95
C ARG A 66 2.37 2.52 25.73
N ASP A 67 3.49 1.98 26.19
CA ASP A 67 3.51 0.81 27.08
C ASP A 67 3.38 1.19 28.57
N TRP A 68 3.29 0.19 29.43
CA TRP A 68 3.11 0.35 30.87
C TRP A 68 4.30 1.02 31.58
N THR A 69 5.49 1.02 30.97
CA THR A 69 6.68 1.73 31.47
C THR A 69 6.72 3.19 31.02
N GLY A 70 5.78 3.59 30.13
CA GLY A 70 5.78 4.90 29.48
C GLY A 70 6.59 4.95 28.18
N GLY A 71 7.14 3.82 27.72
CA GLY A 71 7.86 3.72 26.45
C GLY A 71 6.96 4.02 25.26
N LEU A 72 7.47 4.76 24.28
CA LEU A 72 6.73 5.24 23.12
C LEU A 72 7.16 4.51 21.85
N ASN A 73 6.34 3.60 21.38
CA ASN A 73 6.58 2.82 20.16
C ASN A 73 5.93 3.49 18.94
N SER A 74 6.66 3.56 17.83
CA SER A 74 6.10 4.04 16.56
C SER A 74 5.02 3.09 16.04
N ILE A 75 4.00 3.66 15.39
CA ILE A 75 2.93 2.90 14.74
C ILE A 75 3.24 2.75 13.25
N HIS A 76 3.16 1.52 12.73
CA HIS A 76 3.33 1.25 11.30
C HIS A 76 1.98 1.40 10.58
N VAL A 77 1.63 2.62 10.18
CA VAL A 77 0.31 3.00 9.63
C VAL A 77 -0.14 2.17 8.42
N ASN A 78 0.76 1.77 7.53
CA ASN A 78 0.41 0.87 6.42
C ASN A 78 -0.02 -0.52 6.90
N HIS A 79 0.58 -1.00 7.99
CA HIS A 79 0.20 -2.29 8.58
C HIS A 79 -1.14 -2.17 9.31
N VAL A 80 -1.44 -1.01 9.93
CA VAL A 80 -2.77 -0.73 10.48
C VAL A 80 -3.83 -0.87 9.39
N CYS A 81 -3.64 -0.23 8.22
CA CYS A 81 -4.59 -0.33 7.12
C CYS A 81 -4.70 -1.76 6.57
N ALA A 82 -3.58 -2.46 6.37
CA ALA A 82 -3.60 -3.85 5.92
C ALA A 82 -4.29 -4.80 6.92
N TRP A 83 -4.16 -4.52 8.23
CA TRP A 83 -4.82 -5.28 9.29
C TRP A 83 -6.34 -5.02 9.32
N GLN A 84 -6.78 -3.76 9.20
CA GLN A 84 -8.22 -3.42 9.25
C GLN A 84 -8.98 -3.72 7.96
N TYR A 85 -8.34 -3.50 6.81
CA TYR A 85 -9.00 -3.51 5.49
C TYR A 85 -8.45 -4.59 4.54
N GLY A 86 -7.58 -5.46 5.06
CA GLY A 86 -7.00 -6.59 4.34
C GLY A 86 -5.84 -6.24 3.43
N HIS A 87 -5.27 -7.27 2.80
CA HIS A 87 -4.08 -7.14 1.96
C HIS A 87 -4.26 -6.10 0.84
N GLY A 88 -3.22 -5.32 0.61
CA GLY A 88 -3.20 -4.26 -0.39
C GLY A 88 -3.80 -2.93 0.06
N ALA A 89 -4.31 -2.80 1.29
CA ALA A 89 -4.67 -1.50 1.84
C ALA A 89 -3.43 -0.74 2.36
N TRP A 90 -3.36 0.57 2.13
CA TRP A 90 -2.27 1.43 2.58
C TRP A 90 -2.78 2.71 3.23
N ALA A 91 -1.92 3.37 3.99
CA ALA A 91 -2.24 4.62 4.69
C ALA A 91 -1.82 5.83 3.85
N SER A 92 -2.62 6.90 3.91
CA SER A 92 -2.24 8.23 3.46
C SER A 92 -2.83 9.29 4.38
N THR A 93 -2.17 10.45 4.47
CA THR A 93 -2.64 11.63 5.21
C THR A 93 -2.80 12.77 4.22
N SER A 94 -3.93 13.48 4.31
CA SER A 94 -4.19 14.67 3.50
C SER A 94 -3.64 15.96 4.13
N ASN A 95 -3.34 15.93 5.43
CA ASN A 95 -2.87 17.08 6.18
C ASN A 95 -1.88 16.66 7.29
N TRP A 96 -0.60 16.96 7.10
CA TRP A 96 0.45 16.62 8.05
C TRP A 96 0.31 17.35 9.41
N GLU A 97 -0.40 18.47 9.47
CA GLU A 97 -0.66 19.23 10.70
C GLU A 97 -1.88 18.69 11.49
N ASP A 98 -2.70 17.85 10.88
CA ASP A 98 -3.87 17.26 11.52
C ASP A 98 -3.57 15.78 11.91
N PRO A 99 -3.47 15.47 13.21
CA PRO A 99 -3.25 14.11 13.70
C PRO A 99 -4.34 13.11 13.27
N TYR A 100 -5.55 13.57 12.94
CA TYR A 100 -6.69 12.72 12.60
C TYR A 100 -6.93 12.57 11.09
N SER A 101 -6.07 13.17 10.25
CA SER A 101 -6.21 13.16 8.79
C SER A 101 -5.81 11.84 8.11
N TRP A 102 -5.38 10.83 8.87
CA TRP A 102 -5.03 9.53 8.32
C TRP A 102 -6.25 8.77 7.81
N ARG A 103 -6.13 8.28 6.59
CA ARG A 103 -7.11 7.45 5.91
C ARG A 103 -6.45 6.22 5.31
N CYS A 104 -7.22 5.16 5.16
CA CYS A 104 -6.79 3.95 4.47
C CYS A 104 -7.37 3.93 3.05
N TYR A 105 -6.57 3.49 2.10
CA TYR A 105 -6.95 3.40 0.68
C TYR A 105 -6.70 2.00 0.11
N LYS A 106 -7.45 1.65 -0.94
CA LYS A 106 -7.29 0.40 -1.70
C LYS A 106 -7.58 0.56 -3.18
#